data_AF-E3NDE8-F1
#
_entry.id   AF-E3NDE8-F1
#
_cell.length_a   1.000
_cell.length_b   1.000
_cell.length_c   1.000
_cell.angle_alpha   90.00
_cell.angle_beta   90.00
_cell.angle_gamma   90.00
#
_symmetry.space_group_name_H-M   'P 1'
#
loop_
_entity.id
_entity.type
_entity.pdbx_description
1 polymer ?
#
loop_
_entity_poly.entity_id
_entity_poly.type
_entity_poly.pdbx_seq_one_letter_code
_entity_poly.pdbx_strand_id
1 'polypeptide(L)'
;MTFSIYHGPPILPWASDSATGLLFFYGPPILPWASDFFTGLRFCHGPPILPWASDSAMGLRFCHGPPILPWASDFFMGLRFWNRAQILIGKELEVTVVGPKYMTQCFYIITSKEEKSGKVAENIWNDWKQLLVWKYSNNLVEEWKQLCIYVLEIFKKQTIRVFSIALDVYVDQNVSIIDFLKTNVKSVEKCHLYHLEEKNDVDEHAAYVLENIQITFELLLCLHIKSNDFILKIPKELMELTMIKSQWVGYDKLLEIDFKSVILKENEMSDEQWNLYFKKWITMETHLNLEHLELDYRDIEEFRALVLHDIPHEVVDRGVKRILKT
;
A
#
# COMPACT_ATOMS: atom_id res chain seq x y z
N MET A 1 -6.13 22.63 18.78
CA MET A 1 -5.44 21.36 19.07
C MET A 1 -4.48 21.63 20.21
N THR A 2 -4.66 20.98 21.36
CA THR A 2 -3.75 21.13 22.51
C THR A 2 -2.64 20.09 22.43
N PHE A 3 -1.39 20.52 22.64
CA PHE A 3 -0.22 19.65 22.71
C PHE A 3 0.31 19.71 24.14
N SER A 4 0.36 18.57 24.82
CA SER A 4 0.76 18.52 26.23
C SER A 4 1.68 17.33 26.48
N ILE A 5 2.85 17.63 27.03
CA ILE A 5 3.86 16.64 27.46
C ILE A 5 3.91 16.69 28.99
N TYR A 6 3.73 15.53 29.62
CA TYR A 6 3.86 15.38 31.07
C TYR A 6 5.11 14.57 31.40
N HIS A 7 5.97 15.12 32.27
CA HIS A 7 7.16 14.45 32.79
C HIS A 7 6.91 13.96 34.22
N GLY A 8 7.05 12.65 34.47
CA GLY A 8 6.80 11.99 35.76
C GLY A 8 5.40 11.36 35.86
N PRO A 9 5.15 10.44 36.82
CA PRO A 9 3.85 9.76 36.96
C PRO A 9 2.77 10.75 37.42
N PRO A 10 1.82 11.15 36.55
CA PRO A 10 0.77 12.06 36.96
C PRO A 10 -0.26 11.28 37.79
N ILE A 11 -0.55 11.78 38.98
CA ILE A 11 -1.73 11.39 39.75
C ILE A 11 -2.82 12.38 39.37
N LEU A 12 -3.76 11.97 38.54
CA LEU A 12 -4.91 12.79 38.17
C LEU A 12 -6.12 12.27 38.96
N PRO A 13 -6.54 12.96 40.05
CA PRO A 13 -7.61 12.47 40.90
C PRO A 13 -8.96 12.50 40.21
N TRP A 14 -9.12 13.41 39.22
CA TRP A 14 -10.26 13.54 38.31
C TRP A 14 -9.75 13.93 36.92
N ALA A 15 -9.99 13.10 35.92
CA ALA A 15 -9.88 13.47 34.52
C ALA A 15 -11.26 13.29 33.88
N SER A 16 -12.09 14.32 33.94
CA SER A 16 -13.10 14.56 32.90
C SER A 16 -12.46 15.49 31.86
N ASP A 17 -11.30 15.08 31.35
CA ASP A 17 -10.54 15.83 30.37
C ASP A 17 -11.02 15.47 28.96
N SER A 18 -11.88 16.31 28.40
CA SER A 18 -12.18 16.29 26.96
C SER A 18 -11.00 16.92 26.20
N ALA A 19 -9.91 16.18 26.05
CA ALA A 19 -8.75 16.64 25.31
C ALA A 19 -8.88 16.27 23.82
N THR A 20 -8.84 17.28 22.95
CA THR A 20 -8.65 17.09 21.50
C THR A 20 -7.20 17.44 21.13
N GLY A 21 -6.33 16.44 21.02
CA GLY A 21 -4.88 16.69 20.88
C GLY A 21 -3.97 15.47 20.97
N LEU A 22 -2.66 15.72 21.03
CA LEU A 22 -1.60 14.72 21.24
C LEU A 22 -1.11 14.80 22.69
N LEU A 23 -1.12 13.67 23.40
CA LEU A 23 -0.73 13.55 24.81
C LEU A 23 0.42 12.54 24.96
N PHE A 24 1.53 12.98 25.58
CA PHE A 24 2.67 12.13 25.91
C PHE A 24 2.87 12.06 27.43
N PHE A 25 2.88 10.86 27.99
CA PHE A 25 3.19 10.59 29.39
C PHE A 25 4.50 9.83 29.53
N TYR A 26 5.46 10.42 30.25
CA TYR A 26 6.70 9.77 30.66
C TYR A 26 6.60 9.29 32.12
N GLY A 27 6.04 8.09 32.32
CA GLY A 27 5.79 7.43 33.61
C GLY A 27 4.42 6.74 33.68
N PRO A 28 4.20 5.75 34.57
CA PRO A 28 2.90 5.08 34.70
C PRO A 28 1.85 6.03 35.29
N PRO A 29 0.76 6.34 34.57
CA PRO A 29 -0.33 7.13 35.12
C PRO A 29 -1.16 6.30 36.10
N ILE A 30 -1.49 6.90 37.25
CA ILE A 30 -2.41 6.32 38.23
C ILE A 30 -3.74 7.07 38.09
N LEU A 31 -4.75 6.39 37.53
CA LEU A 31 -6.08 6.95 37.33
C LEU A 31 -7.07 6.14 38.18
N PRO A 32 -7.48 6.65 39.36
CA PRO A 32 -8.38 5.92 40.24
C PRO A 32 -9.74 5.68 39.58
N TRP A 33 -10.26 6.69 38.88
CA TRP A 33 -11.56 6.72 38.18
C TRP A 33 -11.37 7.40 36.82
N ALA A 34 -11.70 6.73 35.71
CA ALA A 34 -11.69 7.32 34.36
C ALA A 34 -13.00 7.06 33.63
N SER A 35 -13.66 8.16 33.26
CA SER A 35 -14.61 8.25 32.15
C SER A 35 -13.95 9.15 31.10
N ASP A 36 -12.88 8.67 30.45
CA ASP A 36 -12.13 9.47 29.48
C ASP A 36 -12.90 9.49 28.14
N PHE A 37 -13.27 10.68 27.67
CA PHE A 37 -13.68 10.92 26.28
C PHE A 37 -12.52 11.62 25.56
N PHE A 38 -11.74 10.83 24.81
CA PHE A 38 -10.53 11.32 24.12
C PHE A 38 -10.68 11.24 22.60
N THR A 39 -10.36 12.34 21.92
CA THR A 39 -10.31 12.48 20.47
C THR A 39 -8.87 12.86 20.05
N GLY A 40 -8.01 11.86 19.78
CA GLY A 40 -6.61 12.12 19.41
C GLY A 40 -5.67 10.91 19.50
N LEU A 41 -4.36 11.18 19.69
CA LEU A 41 -3.30 10.18 19.89
C LEU A 41 -2.70 10.33 21.30
N ARG A 42 -2.69 9.25 22.10
CA ARG A 42 -2.11 9.22 23.46
C ARG A 42 -0.98 8.19 23.53
N PHE A 43 0.20 8.59 23.97
CA PHE A 43 1.37 7.73 24.17
C PHE A 43 1.77 7.68 25.66
N CYS A 44 1.87 6.49 26.24
CA CYS A 44 2.24 6.26 27.65
C CYS A 44 3.49 5.37 27.75
N HIS A 45 4.55 5.87 28.38
CA HIS A 45 5.72 5.07 28.76
C HIS A 45 5.53 4.49 30.18
N GLY A 46 4.95 3.29 30.27
CA GLY A 46 4.72 2.52 31.49
C GLY A 46 3.32 1.88 31.55
N PRO A 47 3.13 0.76 32.26
CA PRO A 47 1.82 0.12 32.38
C PRO A 47 0.88 1.01 33.22
N PRO A 48 -0.32 1.35 32.72
CA PRO A 48 -1.29 2.10 33.52
C PRO A 48 -1.91 1.20 34.59
N ILE A 49 -2.11 1.76 35.79
CA ILE A 49 -2.84 1.11 36.88
C ILE A 49 -4.26 1.67 36.88
N LEU A 50 -5.22 0.87 36.43
CA LEU A 50 -6.63 1.26 36.29
C LEU A 50 -7.48 0.34 37.16
N PRO A 51 -7.97 0.81 38.32
CA PRO A 51 -8.84 0.00 39.16
C PRO A 51 -10.18 -0.25 38.46
N TRP A 52 -10.80 0.79 37.89
CA TRP A 52 -12.14 0.79 37.28
C TRP A 52 -12.15 1.70 36.04
N ALA A 53 -12.59 1.23 34.86
CA ALA A 53 -12.64 2.04 33.63
C ALA A 53 -13.91 1.78 32.79
N SER A 54 -14.59 2.86 32.40
CA SER A 54 -15.55 2.90 31.29
C SER A 54 -15.06 3.95 30.30
N ASP A 55 -14.02 3.60 29.52
CA ASP A 55 -13.40 4.52 28.58
C ASP A 55 -14.14 4.49 27.24
N SER A 56 -14.45 5.67 26.68
CA SER A 56 -14.99 5.81 25.32
C SER A 56 -14.01 6.65 24.50
N ALA A 57 -13.03 5.96 23.90
CA ALA A 57 -12.02 6.61 23.08
C ALA A 57 -12.44 6.66 21.60
N MET A 58 -12.49 7.85 21.03
CA MET A 58 -12.46 8.07 19.57
C MET A 58 -11.03 8.46 19.13
N GLY A 59 -10.04 7.69 19.57
CA GLY A 59 -8.61 7.96 19.38
C GLY A 59 -7.73 6.72 19.60
N LEU A 60 -6.45 6.80 19.20
CA LEU A 60 -5.46 5.72 19.36
C LEU A 60 -4.66 5.91 20.67
N ARG A 61 -4.57 4.88 21.50
CA ARG A 61 -3.79 4.86 22.75
C ARG A 61 -2.64 3.85 22.60
N PHE A 62 -1.41 4.28 22.80
CA PHE A 62 -0.19 3.46 22.76
C PHE A 62 0.42 3.40 24.16
N CYS A 63 0.55 2.23 24.77
CA CYS A 63 1.17 2.04 26.09
C CYS A 63 2.33 1.03 26.01
N HIS A 64 3.46 1.33 26.64
CA HIS A 64 4.53 0.34 26.84
C HIS A 64 4.26 -0.51 28.09
N GLY A 65 3.92 -1.79 27.88
CA GLY A 65 3.68 -2.81 28.92
C GLY A 65 2.20 -3.26 29.00
N PRO A 66 1.92 -4.52 29.38
CA PRO A 66 0.54 -4.98 29.54
C PRO A 66 -0.14 -4.24 30.69
N PRO A 67 -1.38 -3.73 30.51
CA PRO A 67 -2.11 -3.07 31.57
C PRO A 67 -2.51 -4.07 32.66
N ILE A 68 -2.41 -3.67 33.93
CA ILE A 68 -2.89 -4.46 35.07
C ILE A 68 -4.37 -4.15 35.22
N LEU A 69 -5.24 -5.03 34.69
CA LEU A 69 -6.69 -4.86 34.68
C LEU A 69 -7.36 -5.97 35.50
N PRO A 70 -7.92 -5.66 36.68
CA PRO A 70 -8.60 -6.68 37.48
C PRO A 70 -9.91 -7.15 36.81
N TRP A 71 -10.64 -6.27 36.11
CA TRP A 71 -11.91 -6.56 35.43
C TRP A 71 -12.11 -5.56 34.28
N ALA A 72 -12.16 -6.01 33.01
CA ALA A 72 -12.52 -5.15 31.88
C ALA A 72 -13.27 -5.93 30.78
N SER A 73 -14.49 -5.47 30.48
CA SER A 73 -15.26 -5.84 29.29
C SER A 73 -15.01 -4.83 28.17
N ASP A 74 -14.61 -5.32 27.00
CA ASP A 74 -14.63 -4.66 25.69
C ASP A 74 -13.87 -3.32 25.50
N PHE A 75 -12.55 -3.41 25.29
CA PHE A 75 -11.70 -2.29 24.83
C PHE A 75 -10.94 -2.57 23.51
N PHE A 76 -11.50 -3.39 22.61
CA PHE A 76 -10.85 -3.78 21.33
C PHE A 76 -11.59 -3.33 20.06
N MET A 77 -12.56 -2.42 20.17
CA MET A 77 -13.38 -2.00 19.02
C MET A 77 -12.64 -1.03 18.09
N GLY A 78 -11.90 -0.03 18.58
CA GLY A 78 -11.27 1.01 17.73
C GLY A 78 -10.09 0.55 16.86
N LEU A 79 -9.27 -0.40 17.34
CA LEU A 79 -8.10 -0.93 16.63
C LEU A 79 -8.46 -1.98 15.55
N ARG A 80 -9.62 -2.64 15.67
CA ARG A 80 -10.13 -3.63 14.69
C ARG A 80 -10.57 -3.02 13.35
N PHE A 81 -10.54 -1.70 13.24
CA PHE A 81 -11.06 -0.97 12.10
C PHE A 81 -9.97 -0.49 11.13
N TRP A 82 -8.72 -0.42 11.54
CA TRP A 82 -7.58 -0.07 10.68
C TRP A 82 -7.09 -1.33 9.99
N ASN A 83 -7.71 -1.66 8.85
CA ASN A 83 -7.61 -3.01 8.30
C ASN A 83 -6.58 -3.17 7.18
N ARG A 84 -5.90 -2.09 6.76
CA ARG A 84 -5.03 -2.12 5.58
C ARG A 84 -3.71 -1.41 5.84
N ALA A 85 -2.65 -2.19 6.01
CA ALA A 85 -1.28 -1.72 5.99
C ALA A 85 -0.78 -1.66 4.54
N GLN A 86 -0.05 -0.60 4.21
CA GLN A 86 0.63 -0.39 2.95
C GLN A 86 2.07 0.00 3.25
N ILE A 87 2.98 -0.43 2.39
CA ILE A 87 4.40 -0.17 2.49
C ILE A 87 4.84 0.49 1.20
N LEU A 88 5.45 1.68 1.31
CA LEU A 88 5.90 2.44 0.16
C LEU A 88 7.36 2.82 0.34
N ILE A 89 8.16 2.52 -0.68
CA ILE A 89 9.60 2.77 -0.71
C ILE A 89 9.89 3.57 -1.98
N GLY A 90 10.06 4.87 -1.82
CA GLY A 90 10.39 5.77 -2.93
C GLY A 90 11.51 6.69 -2.51
N LYS A 91 11.36 8.00 -2.74
CA LYS A 91 12.30 9.01 -2.23
C LYS A 91 12.32 9.08 -0.70
N GLU A 92 11.20 8.79 -0.04
CA GLU A 92 11.10 8.59 1.40
C GLU A 92 10.64 7.14 1.68
N LEU A 93 10.92 6.64 2.89
CA LEU A 93 10.53 5.30 3.35
C LEU A 93 9.27 5.41 4.20
N GLU A 94 8.18 4.79 3.76
CA GLU A 94 6.85 5.04 4.32
C GLU A 94 6.14 3.74 4.73
N VAL A 95 5.40 3.84 5.83
CA VAL A 95 4.43 2.83 6.26
C VAL A 95 3.09 3.53 6.45
N THR A 96 2.08 3.06 5.74
CA THR A 96 0.76 3.66 5.73
C THR A 96 -0.27 2.73 6.32
N VAL A 97 -1.11 3.26 7.21
CA VAL A 97 -2.25 2.53 7.77
C VAL A 97 -3.52 3.25 7.38
N VAL A 98 -4.49 2.51 6.84
CA VAL A 98 -5.77 3.06 6.37
C VAL A 98 -6.91 2.67 7.30
N GLY A 99 -7.69 3.67 7.72
CA GLY A 99 -8.84 3.51 8.59
C GLY A 99 -10.07 2.88 7.91
N PRO A 100 -11.10 2.52 8.69
CA PRO A 100 -12.25 1.70 8.25
C PRO A 100 -13.12 2.36 7.19
N LYS A 101 -13.20 3.70 7.18
CA LYS A 101 -14.10 4.44 6.29
C LYS A 101 -13.42 4.99 5.05
N TYR A 102 -12.18 4.60 4.74
CA TYR A 102 -11.34 5.19 3.67
C TYR A 102 -11.08 6.71 3.81
N MET A 103 -11.72 7.38 4.76
CA MET A 103 -11.60 8.82 4.99
C MET A 103 -10.34 9.24 5.75
N THR A 104 -9.56 8.29 6.31
CA THR A 104 -8.31 8.65 7.00
C THR A 104 -7.17 7.70 6.66
N GLN A 105 -6.06 8.25 6.20
CA GLN A 105 -4.80 7.55 5.96
C GLN A 105 -3.72 8.18 6.83
N CYS A 106 -2.94 7.36 7.54
CA CYS A 106 -1.79 7.83 8.31
C CYS A 106 -0.51 7.33 7.64
N PHE A 107 0.34 8.26 7.21
CA PHE A 107 1.65 8.02 6.62
C PHE A 107 2.71 8.25 7.68
N TYR A 108 3.43 7.20 8.04
CA TYR A 108 4.61 7.30 8.88
C TYR A 108 5.83 7.27 7.98
N ILE A 109 6.61 8.34 8.02
CA ILE A 109 7.66 8.60 7.05
C ILE A 109 9.01 8.70 7.76
N ILE A 110 9.94 7.83 7.39
CA ILE A 110 11.33 7.92 7.85
C ILE A 110 12.10 8.83 6.90
N THR A 111 12.78 9.83 7.44
CA THR A 111 13.45 10.88 6.66
C THR A 111 14.86 11.16 7.17
N SER A 112 15.75 11.58 6.27
CA SER A 112 17.11 12.05 6.60
C SER A 112 17.15 13.54 6.96
N LYS A 113 15.99 14.21 6.93
CA LYS A 113 15.86 15.63 7.24
C LYS A 113 15.54 15.83 8.72
N GLU A 114 16.56 16.17 9.52
CA GLU A 114 16.40 16.37 10.96
C GLU A 114 15.34 17.45 11.26
N GLU A 115 15.29 18.50 10.45
CA GLU A 115 14.32 19.59 10.58
C GLU A 115 12.86 19.16 10.35
N LYS A 116 12.63 17.97 9.74
CA LYS A 116 11.30 17.39 9.60
C LYS A 116 10.91 16.49 10.76
N SER A 117 11.83 16.11 11.64
CA SER A 117 11.55 15.18 12.73
C SER A 117 10.42 15.66 13.63
N GLY A 118 9.46 14.78 13.92
CA GLY A 118 8.30 15.07 14.77
C GLY A 118 7.26 15.99 14.12
N LYS A 119 7.47 16.44 12.88
CA LYS A 119 6.45 17.21 12.16
C LYS A 119 5.23 16.33 11.88
N VAL A 120 4.07 16.93 12.04
CA VAL A 120 2.78 16.36 11.67
C VAL A 120 2.10 17.31 10.71
N ALA A 121 1.70 16.80 9.55
CA ALA A 121 0.91 17.54 8.59
C ALA A 121 -0.43 16.85 8.35
N GLU A 122 -1.45 17.65 8.07
CA GLU A 122 -2.77 17.16 7.72
C GLU A 122 -3.17 17.71 6.36
N ASN A 123 -3.50 16.82 5.43
CA ASN A 123 -4.04 17.18 4.12
C ASN A 123 -5.47 16.68 4.02
N ILE A 124 -6.36 17.48 3.44
CA ILE A 124 -7.75 17.11 3.20
C ILE A 124 -8.00 17.19 1.69
N TRP A 125 -8.43 16.08 1.08
CA TRP A 125 -8.76 16.00 -0.34
C TRP A 125 -10.09 15.26 -0.52
N ASN A 126 -11.13 15.93 -1.02
CA ASN A 126 -12.45 15.33 -1.31
C ASN A 126 -13.00 14.45 -0.16
N ASP A 127 -12.97 14.94 1.08
CA ASP A 127 -13.35 14.23 2.33
C ASP A 127 -12.37 13.14 2.82
N TRP A 128 -11.20 13.01 2.19
CA TRP A 128 -10.11 12.14 2.62
C TRP A 128 -9.10 12.94 3.41
N LYS A 129 -8.83 12.51 4.64
CA LYS A 129 -7.85 13.07 5.55
C LYS A 129 -6.57 12.25 5.49
N GLN A 130 -5.46 12.88 5.15
CA GLN A 130 -4.13 12.28 5.25
C GLN A 130 -3.40 12.92 6.41
N LEU A 131 -2.91 12.09 7.32
CA LEU A 131 -2.02 12.50 8.40
C LEU A 131 -0.62 12.04 8.04
N LEU A 132 0.32 12.96 7.92
CA LEU A 132 1.72 12.65 7.63
C LEU A 132 2.54 12.91 8.88
N VAL A 133 3.33 11.93 9.30
CA VAL A 133 4.18 12.00 10.49
C VAL A 133 5.60 11.66 10.09
N TRP A 134 6.51 12.61 10.24
CA TRP A 134 7.92 12.41 9.90
C TRP A 134 8.76 12.06 11.13
N LYS A 135 9.65 11.08 10.97
CA LYS A 135 10.65 10.70 11.96
C LYS A 135 12.03 10.75 11.32
N TYR A 136 12.93 11.51 11.92
CA TYR A 136 14.32 11.53 11.49
C TYR A 136 15.04 10.24 11.88
N SER A 137 15.91 9.73 11.00
CA SER A 137 16.86 8.68 11.32
C SER A 137 18.15 8.80 10.51
N ASN A 138 19.27 8.46 11.14
CA ASN A 138 20.56 8.28 10.46
C ASN A 138 20.66 6.93 9.73
N ASN A 139 19.77 5.98 10.07
CA ASN A 139 19.70 4.66 9.44
C ASN A 139 18.27 4.41 8.98
N LEU A 140 17.95 4.92 7.79
CA LEU A 140 16.57 5.01 7.30
C LEU A 140 15.92 3.62 7.14
N VAL A 141 16.63 2.68 6.52
CA VAL A 141 16.12 1.33 6.22
C VAL A 141 15.89 0.53 7.50
N GLU A 142 16.83 0.54 8.45
CA GLU A 142 16.67 -0.22 9.69
C GLU A 142 15.57 0.36 10.58
N GLU A 143 15.47 1.69 10.67
CA GLU A 143 14.38 2.33 11.41
C GLU A 143 13.01 2.03 10.77
N TRP A 144 12.95 2.02 9.44
CA TRP A 144 11.76 1.63 8.69
C TRP A 144 11.38 0.17 8.93
N LYS A 145 12.35 -0.77 8.94
CA LYS A 145 12.10 -2.19 9.26
C LYS A 145 11.49 -2.34 10.66
N GLN A 146 12.01 -1.62 11.66
CA GLN A 146 11.47 -1.65 13.02
C GLN A 146 10.03 -1.13 13.07
N LEU A 147 9.75 -0.04 12.36
CA LEU A 147 8.39 0.49 12.23
C LEU A 147 7.45 -0.52 11.56
N CYS A 148 7.90 -1.21 10.51
CA CYS A 148 7.14 -2.27 9.85
C CYS A 148 6.79 -3.41 10.83
N ILE A 149 7.77 -3.91 11.60
CA ILE A 149 7.53 -4.95 12.63
C ILE A 149 6.44 -4.49 13.59
N TYR A 150 6.59 -3.28 14.13
CA TYR A 150 5.63 -2.73 15.10
C TYR A 150 4.21 -2.64 14.52
N VAL A 151 4.06 -2.17 13.28
CA VAL A 151 2.76 -2.08 12.60
C VAL A 151 2.18 -3.47 12.35
N LEU A 152 2.98 -4.42 11.86
CA LEU A 152 2.53 -5.79 11.59
C LEU A 152 2.08 -6.48 12.90
N GLU A 153 2.80 -6.30 14.00
CA GLU A 153 2.48 -6.88 15.31
C GLU A 153 1.20 -6.29 15.91
N ILE A 154 1.06 -4.96 15.91
CA ILE A 154 -0.13 -4.29 16.46
C ILE A 154 -1.40 -4.71 15.75
N PHE A 155 -1.36 -4.71 14.42
CA PHE A 155 -2.53 -5.07 13.62
C PHE A 155 -2.65 -6.57 13.37
N LYS A 156 -1.71 -7.37 13.92
CA LYS A 156 -1.60 -8.82 13.73
C LYS A 156 -1.72 -9.21 12.27
N LYS A 157 -1.03 -8.46 11.40
CA LYS A 157 -1.11 -8.61 9.94
C LYS A 157 -0.03 -9.58 9.47
N GLN A 158 -0.45 -10.50 8.61
CA GLN A 158 0.44 -11.40 7.88
C GLN A 158 0.39 -11.16 6.38
N THR A 159 -0.53 -10.31 5.91
CA THR A 159 -0.67 -9.89 4.52
C THR A 159 -0.66 -8.37 4.47
N ILE A 160 0.15 -7.83 3.56
CA ILE A 160 0.19 -6.40 3.25
C ILE A 160 -0.74 -6.15 2.07
N ARG A 161 -1.48 -5.03 2.10
CA ARG A 161 -2.36 -4.69 0.98
C ARG A 161 -1.61 -4.15 -0.23
N VAL A 162 -0.69 -3.21 0.00
CA VAL A 162 0.11 -2.62 -1.08
C VAL A 162 1.57 -2.63 -0.68
N PHE A 163 2.43 -3.16 -1.53
CA PHE A 163 3.87 -2.98 -1.47
C PHE A 163 4.33 -2.25 -2.73
N SER A 164 4.85 -1.04 -2.56
CA SER A 164 5.37 -0.21 -3.64
C SER A 164 6.85 0.05 -3.44
N ILE A 165 7.68 -0.17 -4.45
CA ILE A 165 9.13 0.08 -4.38
C ILE A 165 9.66 0.71 -5.67
N ALA A 166 10.44 1.78 -5.53
CA ALA A 166 11.31 2.31 -6.57
C ALA A 166 12.67 1.62 -6.48
N LEU A 167 12.94 0.70 -7.42
CA LEU A 167 14.07 -0.22 -7.36
C LEU A 167 15.42 0.48 -7.56
N ASP A 168 15.42 1.68 -8.10
CA ASP A 168 16.62 2.46 -8.40
C ASP A 168 16.97 3.52 -7.35
N VAL A 169 16.22 3.58 -6.23
CA VAL A 169 16.50 4.54 -5.14
C VAL A 169 17.41 3.96 -4.06
N TYR A 170 17.12 2.76 -3.59
CA TYR A 170 17.88 2.08 -2.53
C TYR A 170 18.55 0.80 -3.04
N VAL A 171 19.24 0.89 -4.18
CA VAL A 171 19.82 -0.25 -4.92
C VAL A 171 20.56 -1.23 -4.01
N ASP A 172 21.50 -0.73 -3.21
CA ASP A 172 22.32 -1.56 -2.30
C ASP A 172 21.52 -2.21 -1.15
N GLN A 173 20.30 -1.74 -0.90
CA GLN A 173 19.43 -2.20 0.18
C GLN A 173 18.21 -2.97 -0.32
N ASN A 174 17.97 -3.05 -1.63
CA ASN A 174 16.81 -3.74 -2.19
C ASN A 174 16.70 -5.19 -1.71
N VAL A 175 17.80 -5.96 -1.78
CA VAL A 175 17.84 -7.35 -1.32
C VAL A 175 17.48 -7.43 0.17
N SER A 176 18.10 -6.59 0.99
CA SER A 176 17.86 -6.49 2.43
C SER A 176 16.41 -6.16 2.79
N ILE A 177 15.77 -5.29 2.01
CA ILE A 177 14.35 -4.92 2.14
C ILE A 177 13.45 -6.08 1.73
N ILE A 178 13.74 -6.73 0.60
CA ILE A 178 12.93 -7.83 0.06
C ILE A 178 13.01 -9.04 0.97
N ASP A 179 14.20 -9.41 1.46
CA ASP A 179 14.42 -10.49 2.41
C ASP A 179 13.69 -10.24 3.74
N PHE A 180 13.69 -8.99 4.19
CA PHE A 180 12.92 -8.58 5.37
C PHE A 180 11.42 -8.83 5.15
N LEU A 181 10.85 -8.39 4.02
CA LEU A 181 9.43 -8.60 3.73
C LEU A 181 9.09 -10.08 3.57
N LYS A 182 9.90 -10.85 2.84
CA LYS A 182 9.78 -12.31 2.70
C LYS A 182 9.73 -13.02 4.05
N THR A 183 10.50 -12.56 5.03
CA THR A 183 10.58 -13.17 6.36
C THR A 183 9.38 -12.81 7.24
N ASN A 184 8.86 -11.58 7.13
CA ASN A 184 7.89 -11.03 8.07
C ASN A 184 6.43 -11.04 7.55
N VAL A 185 6.23 -11.30 6.26
CA VAL A 185 4.93 -11.19 5.59
C VAL A 185 4.70 -12.45 4.76
N LYS A 186 3.50 -13.02 4.84
CA LYS A 186 3.11 -14.21 4.06
C LYS A 186 2.78 -13.89 2.61
N SER A 187 2.12 -12.76 2.38
CA SER A 187 1.70 -12.34 1.04
C SER A 187 1.48 -10.85 0.91
N VAL A 188 1.51 -10.38 -0.33
CA VAL A 188 1.18 -9.02 -0.73
C VAL A 188 -0.01 -9.09 -1.69
N GLU A 189 -1.07 -8.33 -1.40
CA GLU A 189 -2.24 -8.27 -2.29
C GLU A 189 -1.86 -7.55 -3.60
N LYS A 190 -1.32 -6.33 -3.50
CA LYS A 190 -0.91 -5.49 -4.65
C LYS A 190 0.56 -5.14 -4.58
N CYS A 191 1.31 -5.40 -5.64
CA CYS A 191 2.74 -5.09 -5.72
C CYS A 191 3.01 -4.12 -6.87
N HIS A 192 3.67 -3.00 -6.58
CA HIS A 192 3.96 -1.94 -7.54
C HIS A 192 5.47 -1.71 -7.63
N LEU A 193 6.04 -1.92 -8.80
CA LEU A 193 7.47 -1.76 -9.05
C LEU A 193 7.69 -0.55 -9.94
N TYR A 194 8.57 0.35 -9.50
CA TYR A 194 8.90 1.59 -10.19
C TYR A 194 10.38 1.66 -10.52
N HIS A 195 10.66 2.30 -11.65
CA HIS A 195 11.97 2.70 -12.12
C HIS A 195 11.89 4.20 -12.42
N LEU A 196 12.59 5.03 -11.65
CA LEU A 196 12.49 6.50 -11.76
C LEU A 196 13.44 7.09 -12.80
N GLU A 197 14.64 6.51 -12.96
CA GLU A 197 15.74 7.01 -13.77
C GLU A 197 16.20 5.98 -14.80
N GLU A 198 15.64 6.04 -16.02
CA GLU A 198 15.79 5.06 -17.12
C GLU A 198 17.21 4.51 -17.38
N LYS A 199 18.25 5.30 -17.10
CA LYS A 199 19.66 4.88 -17.24
C LYS A 199 20.05 3.72 -16.32
N ASN A 200 19.35 3.54 -15.20
CA ASN A 200 19.65 2.50 -14.22
C ASN A 200 19.17 1.14 -14.72
N ASP A 201 19.79 0.08 -14.23
CA ASP A 201 19.34 -1.29 -14.50
C ASP A 201 18.68 -1.84 -13.25
N VAL A 202 17.43 -2.27 -13.38
CA VAL A 202 16.61 -2.76 -12.27
C VAL A 202 16.09 -4.16 -12.52
N ASP A 203 16.47 -4.81 -13.62
CA ASP A 203 15.90 -6.07 -14.08
C ASP A 203 16.12 -7.19 -13.06
N GLU A 204 17.35 -7.30 -12.53
CA GLU A 204 17.71 -8.30 -11.53
C GLU A 204 16.95 -8.07 -10.21
N HIS A 205 16.81 -6.81 -9.78
CA HIS A 205 16.07 -6.48 -8.56
C HIS A 205 14.56 -6.72 -8.72
N ALA A 206 13.99 -6.37 -9.87
CA ALA A 206 12.59 -6.63 -10.17
C ALA A 206 12.31 -8.13 -10.19
N ALA A 207 13.17 -8.91 -10.84
CA ALA A 207 13.10 -10.38 -10.83
C ALA A 207 13.20 -10.93 -9.39
N TYR A 208 14.13 -10.39 -8.60
CA TYR A 208 14.28 -10.82 -7.21
C TYR A 208 13.01 -10.54 -6.38
N VAL A 209 12.27 -9.45 -6.62
CA VAL A 209 10.96 -9.24 -5.98
C VAL A 209 9.99 -10.35 -6.36
N LEU A 210 9.83 -10.63 -7.66
CA LEU A 210 8.87 -11.62 -8.17
C LEU A 210 9.17 -13.04 -7.66
N GLU A 211 10.45 -13.38 -7.49
CA GLU A 211 10.89 -14.69 -7.01
C GLU A 211 10.73 -14.86 -5.48
N ASN A 212 10.68 -13.76 -4.72
CA ASN A 212 10.73 -13.79 -3.25
C ASN A 212 9.46 -13.32 -2.55
N ILE A 213 8.60 -12.56 -3.23
CA ILE A 213 7.38 -12.01 -2.65
C ILE A 213 6.16 -12.72 -3.27
N GLN A 214 5.35 -13.34 -2.41
CA GLN A 214 4.09 -13.95 -2.85
C GLN A 214 3.04 -12.86 -3.10
N ILE A 215 2.79 -12.56 -4.37
CA ILE A 215 1.78 -11.60 -4.81
C ILE A 215 0.48 -12.35 -5.13
N THR A 216 -0.66 -11.87 -4.65
CA THR A 216 -1.92 -12.64 -4.70
C THR A 216 -3.04 -12.01 -5.52
N PHE A 217 -2.89 -10.76 -5.97
CA PHE A 217 -3.98 -10.08 -6.69
C PHE A 217 -3.49 -9.23 -7.87
N GLU A 218 -2.73 -8.16 -7.63
CA GLU A 218 -2.36 -7.16 -8.64
C GLU A 218 -0.85 -6.95 -8.70
N LEU A 219 -0.31 -6.89 -9.92
CA LEU A 219 1.06 -6.45 -10.20
C LEU A 219 1.05 -5.24 -11.14
N LEU A 220 1.68 -4.15 -10.71
CA LEU A 220 1.92 -2.95 -11.52
C LEU A 220 3.42 -2.82 -11.79
N LEU A 221 3.79 -2.76 -13.06
CA LEU A 221 5.16 -2.58 -13.53
C LEU A 221 5.28 -1.25 -14.26
N CYS A 222 5.99 -0.30 -13.65
CA CYS A 222 6.45 0.93 -14.28
C CYS A 222 7.97 0.84 -14.44
N LEU A 223 8.43 -0.12 -15.25
CA LEU A 223 9.82 -0.52 -15.39
C LEU A 223 10.26 -0.48 -16.86
N HIS A 224 11.40 0.16 -17.12
CA HIS A 224 12.13 0.01 -18.39
C HIS A 224 12.97 -1.27 -18.35
N ILE A 225 12.37 -2.40 -18.75
CA ILE A 225 13.02 -3.71 -18.74
C ILE A 225 13.93 -3.87 -19.97
N LYS A 226 15.14 -4.38 -19.78
CA LYS A 226 16.10 -4.67 -20.86
C LYS A 226 16.12 -6.15 -21.23
N SER A 227 15.84 -7.02 -20.26
CA SER A 227 15.85 -8.46 -20.37
C SER A 227 14.63 -8.99 -21.10
N ASN A 228 14.86 -9.86 -22.08
CA ASN A 228 13.77 -10.42 -22.87
C ASN A 228 12.92 -11.44 -22.11
N ASP A 229 13.50 -12.13 -21.14
CA ASP A 229 12.86 -13.27 -20.44
C ASP A 229 12.13 -12.85 -19.16
N PHE A 230 12.08 -11.55 -18.86
CA PHE A 230 11.47 -11.04 -17.62
C PHE A 230 10.01 -11.47 -17.46
N ILE A 231 9.25 -11.53 -18.56
CA ILE A 231 7.82 -11.87 -18.52
C ILE A 231 7.57 -13.28 -17.95
N LEU A 232 8.51 -14.20 -18.18
CA LEU A 232 8.42 -15.58 -17.70
C LEU A 232 8.51 -15.69 -16.17
N LYS A 233 9.02 -14.63 -15.51
CA LYS A 233 9.13 -14.55 -14.05
C LYS A 233 7.88 -14.01 -13.38
N ILE A 234 6.91 -13.49 -14.15
CA ILE A 234 5.68 -12.96 -13.58
C ILE A 234 4.80 -14.12 -13.07
N PRO A 235 4.32 -14.10 -11.81
CA PRO A 235 3.44 -15.12 -11.29
C PRO A 235 2.16 -15.25 -12.12
N LYS A 236 1.81 -16.47 -12.52
CA LYS A 236 0.68 -16.73 -13.44
C LYS A 236 -0.68 -16.71 -12.75
N GLU A 237 -0.73 -16.82 -11.41
CA GLU A 237 -1.99 -16.84 -10.67
C GLU A 237 -2.57 -15.45 -10.35
N LEU A 238 -1.98 -14.37 -10.89
CA LEU A 238 -2.46 -13.00 -10.63
C LEU A 238 -3.81 -12.75 -11.31
N MET A 239 -4.60 -11.86 -10.72
CA MET A 239 -5.86 -11.42 -11.34
C MET A 239 -5.62 -10.24 -12.29
N GLU A 240 -4.74 -9.32 -11.90
CA GLU A 240 -4.53 -8.06 -12.61
C GLU A 240 -3.04 -7.81 -12.87
N LEU A 241 -2.70 -7.55 -14.15
CA LEU A 241 -1.37 -7.14 -14.57
C LEU A 241 -1.44 -5.80 -15.30
N THR A 242 -0.75 -4.80 -14.77
CA THR A 242 -0.61 -3.47 -15.40
C THR A 242 0.85 -3.22 -15.75
N MET A 243 1.14 -2.94 -17.01
CA MET A 243 2.48 -2.60 -17.48
C MET A 243 2.44 -1.22 -18.14
N ILE A 244 3.05 -0.23 -17.48
CA ILE A 244 3.00 1.17 -17.93
C ILE A 244 4.05 1.48 -18.99
N LYS A 245 5.25 0.90 -18.84
CA LYS A 245 6.36 1.02 -19.79
C LYS A 245 6.48 -0.31 -20.53
N SER A 246 5.50 -0.62 -21.37
CA SER A 246 5.36 -1.95 -21.98
C SER A 246 6.04 -2.12 -23.35
N GLN A 247 6.96 -1.22 -23.73
CA GLN A 247 7.72 -1.30 -24.99
C GLN A 247 8.43 -2.65 -25.18
N TRP A 248 8.87 -3.29 -24.08
CA TRP A 248 9.56 -4.58 -24.08
C TRP A 248 8.62 -5.79 -24.23
N VAL A 249 7.30 -5.56 -24.20
CA VAL A 249 6.25 -6.58 -24.36
C VAL A 249 5.86 -6.63 -25.84
N GLY A 250 6.58 -7.45 -26.60
CA GLY A 250 6.23 -7.74 -27.98
C GLY A 250 5.06 -8.73 -28.10
N TYR A 251 4.59 -8.92 -29.33
CA TYR A 251 3.50 -9.82 -29.69
C TYR A 251 3.66 -11.24 -29.10
N ASP A 252 4.81 -11.88 -29.31
CA ASP A 252 5.04 -13.25 -28.85
C ASP A 252 4.94 -13.37 -27.32
N LYS A 253 5.52 -12.41 -26.60
CA LYS A 253 5.50 -12.36 -25.13
C LYS A 253 4.10 -12.13 -24.61
N LEU A 254 3.32 -11.26 -25.27
CA LEU A 254 1.93 -11.07 -24.89
C LEU A 254 1.20 -12.41 -24.95
N LEU A 255 1.33 -13.19 -26.02
CA LEU A 255 0.64 -14.48 -26.15
C LEU A 255 0.96 -15.51 -25.04
N GLU A 256 2.05 -15.34 -24.30
CA GLU A 256 2.46 -16.23 -23.20
C GLU A 256 1.76 -15.92 -21.87
N ILE A 257 1.09 -14.77 -21.76
CA ILE A 257 0.36 -14.40 -20.54
C ILE A 257 -1.12 -14.80 -20.63
N ASP A 258 -1.72 -15.09 -19.48
CA ASP A 258 -3.14 -15.47 -19.39
C ASP A 258 -3.74 -14.95 -18.08
N PHE A 259 -3.83 -13.62 -17.98
CA PHE A 259 -4.41 -12.92 -16.83
C PHE A 259 -5.85 -12.51 -17.11
N LYS A 260 -6.64 -12.31 -16.05
CA LYS A 260 -8.01 -11.81 -16.20
C LYS A 260 -8.10 -10.38 -16.67
N SER A 261 -7.22 -9.53 -16.13
CA SER A 261 -7.15 -8.12 -16.49
C SER A 261 -5.73 -7.77 -16.88
N VAL A 262 -5.57 -7.26 -18.10
CA VAL A 262 -4.29 -6.80 -18.63
C VAL A 262 -4.41 -5.35 -19.07
N ILE A 263 -3.54 -4.50 -18.55
CA ILE A 263 -3.44 -3.09 -18.93
C ILE A 263 -2.04 -2.84 -19.47
N LEU A 264 -1.96 -2.41 -20.73
CA LEU A 264 -0.71 -2.10 -21.41
C LEU A 264 -0.69 -0.64 -21.81
N LYS A 265 0.30 0.10 -21.30
CA LYS A 265 0.59 1.48 -21.73
C LYS A 265 1.97 1.57 -22.35
N GLU A 266 2.14 2.56 -23.21
CA GLU A 266 3.34 2.79 -24.01
C GLU A 266 3.85 1.54 -24.73
N ASN A 267 2.93 0.73 -25.29
CA ASN A 267 3.32 -0.44 -26.08
C ASN A 267 3.75 -0.02 -27.50
N GLU A 268 4.71 -0.74 -28.08
CA GLU A 268 5.21 -0.49 -29.44
C GLU A 268 4.69 -1.52 -30.46
N MET A 269 3.64 -2.27 -30.12
CA MET A 269 3.06 -3.23 -31.05
C MET A 269 2.38 -2.53 -32.22
N SER A 270 2.67 -3.02 -33.42
CA SER A 270 2.09 -2.51 -34.65
C SER A 270 0.59 -2.85 -34.75
N ASP A 271 -0.12 -2.12 -35.60
CA ASP A 271 -1.55 -2.36 -35.82
C ASP A 271 -1.81 -3.77 -36.41
N GLU A 272 -0.87 -4.28 -37.22
CA GLU A 272 -0.89 -5.64 -37.75
C GLU A 272 -0.74 -6.69 -36.63
N GLN A 273 0.17 -6.47 -35.67
CA GLN A 273 0.35 -7.36 -34.52
C GLN A 273 -0.91 -7.37 -33.64
N TRP A 274 -1.51 -6.22 -33.41
CA TRP A 274 -2.78 -6.13 -32.68
C TRP A 274 -3.92 -6.85 -33.41
N ASN A 275 -4.03 -6.70 -34.73
CA ASN A 275 -5.01 -7.42 -35.53
C ASN A 275 -4.84 -8.95 -35.39
N LEU A 276 -3.62 -9.44 -35.51
CA LEU A 276 -3.29 -10.87 -35.32
C LEU A 276 -3.63 -11.35 -33.91
N TYR A 277 -3.33 -10.53 -32.89
CA TYR A 277 -3.65 -10.84 -31.50
C TYR A 277 -5.17 -11.01 -31.31
N PHE A 278 -5.97 -10.04 -31.76
CA PHE A 278 -7.42 -10.11 -31.61
C PHE A 278 -8.04 -11.28 -32.36
N LYS A 279 -7.52 -11.63 -33.55
CA LYS A 279 -7.96 -12.82 -34.27
C LYS A 279 -7.72 -14.10 -33.46
N LYS A 280 -6.52 -14.26 -32.90
CA LYS A 280 -6.18 -15.40 -32.03
C LYS A 280 -7.04 -15.45 -30.77
N TRP A 281 -7.31 -14.29 -30.18
CA TRP A 281 -8.16 -14.22 -28.99
C TRP A 281 -9.61 -14.60 -29.30
N ILE A 282 -10.16 -14.11 -30.42
CA ILE A 282 -11.52 -14.45 -30.89
C ILE A 282 -11.64 -15.95 -31.21
N THR A 283 -10.60 -16.59 -31.74
CA THR A 283 -10.56 -18.03 -31.99
C THR A 283 -10.24 -18.87 -30.74
N MET A 284 -10.09 -18.22 -29.56
CA MET A 284 -9.72 -18.85 -28.30
C MET A 284 -8.37 -19.60 -28.35
N GLU A 285 -7.42 -19.13 -29.15
CA GLU A 285 -6.06 -19.70 -29.21
C GLU A 285 -5.13 -19.16 -28.10
N THR A 286 -5.48 -18.05 -27.45
CA THR A 286 -4.67 -17.36 -26.44
C THR A 286 -5.57 -16.64 -25.43
N HIS A 287 -5.04 -16.30 -24.25
CA HIS A 287 -5.70 -15.47 -23.23
C HIS A 287 -7.13 -15.92 -22.89
N LEU A 288 -7.29 -17.20 -22.56
CA LEU A 288 -8.59 -17.83 -22.30
C LEU A 288 -9.27 -17.26 -21.05
N ASN A 289 -8.51 -16.74 -20.10
CA ASN A 289 -9.02 -16.16 -18.87
C ASN A 289 -9.25 -14.64 -18.96
N LEU A 290 -8.88 -14.00 -20.07
CA LEU A 290 -8.94 -12.55 -20.23
C LEU A 290 -10.38 -12.04 -20.27
N GLU A 291 -10.74 -11.27 -19.24
CA GLU A 291 -12.02 -10.59 -19.08
C GLU A 291 -11.90 -9.09 -19.42
N HIS A 292 -10.71 -8.51 -19.27
CA HIS A 292 -10.46 -7.08 -19.48
C HIS A 292 -9.08 -6.81 -20.12
N LEU A 293 -9.08 -6.08 -21.23
CA LEU A 293 -7.86 -5.57 -21.88
C LEU A 293 -7.98 -4.05 -22.06
N GLU A 294 -7.02 -3.31 -21.53
CA GLU A 294 -6.93 -1.86 -21.72
C GLU A 294 -5.59 -1.50 -22.39
N LEU A 295 -5.67 -0.66 -23.43
CA LEU A 295 -4.51 -0.18 -24.19
C LEU A 295 -4.33 1.33 -23.99
N ASP A 296 -3.29 1.90 -24.60
CA ASP A 296 -3.12 3.35 -24.70
C ASP A 296 -4.32 4.04 -25.37
N TYR A 297 -4.42 5.34 -25.13
CA TYR A 297 -5.37 6.17 -25.85
C TYR A 297 -5.06 6.08 -27.36
N ARG A 298 -6.04 5.59 -28.12
CA ARG A 298 -6.01 5.53 -29.58
C ARG A 298 -7.26 6.21 -30.10
N ASP A 299 -7.15 6.92 -31.22
CA ASP A 299 -8.34 7.38 -31.92
C ASP A 299 -9.16 6.17 -32.36
N ILE A 300 -10.45 6.18 -32.05
CA ILE A 300 -11.30 5.00 -32.26
C ILE A 300 -11.54 4.72 -33.73
N GLU A 301 -11.58 5.74 -34.59
CA GLU A 301 -11.78 5.55 -36.03
C GLU A 301 -10.50 5.05 -36.69
N GLU A 302 -9.33 5.56 -36.29
CA GLU A 302 -8.03 5.02 -36.72
C GLU A 302 -7.86 3.56 -36.27
N PHE A 303 -8.16 3.25 -35.01
CA PHE A 303 -8.08 1.88 -34.50
C PHE A 303 -8.98 0.92 -35.29
N ARG A 304 -10.18 1.35 -35.65
CA ARG A 304 -11.09 0.55 -36.48
C ARG A 304 -10.55 0.35 -37.89
N ALA A 305 -10.01 1.39 -38.51
CA ALA A 305 -9.49 1.36 -39.88
C ALA A 305 -8.17 0.59 -40.02
N LEU A 306 -7.32 0.60 -38.99
CA LEU A 306 -5.99 -0.01 -39.04
C LEU A 306 -5.96 -1.39 -38.37
N VAL A 307 -6.54 -1.52 -37.17
CA VAL A 307 -6.47 -2.75 -36.37
C VAL A 307 -7.67 -3.67 -36.61
N LEU A 308 -8.90 -3.14 -36.69
CA LEU A 308 -10.13 -3.96 -36.77
C LEU A 308 -10.70 -4.09 -38.19
N HIS A 309 -9.93 -3.73 -39.22
CA HIS A 309 -10.42 -3.57 -40.60
C HIS A 309 -11.07 -4.83 -41.19
N ASP A 310 -10.65 -6.01 -40.76
CA ASP A 310 -11.21 -7.30 -41.16
C ASP A 310 -11.77 -8.12 -39.98
N ILE A 311 -11.95 -7.48 -38.83
CA ILE A 311 -12.54 -8.08 -37.62
C ILE A 311 -13.97 -7.57 -37.47
N PRO A 312 -15.00 -8.44 -37.47
CA PRO A 312 -16.38 -8.04 -37.26
C PRO A 312 -16.56 -7.33 -35.91
N HIS A 313 -17.09 -6.10 -35.91
CA HIS A 313 -17.32 -5.32 -34.70
C HIS A 313 -18.60 -4.47 -34.80
N GLU A 314 -19.25 -4.22 -33.67
CA GLU A 314 -20.44 -3.36 -33.53
C GLU A 314 -20.06 -2.11 -32.72
N VAL A 315 -20.44 -0.92 -33.20
CA VAL A 315 -20.31 0.31 -32.41
C VAL A 315 -21.52 0.44 -31.49
N VAL A 316 -21.28 0.41 -30.19
CA VAL A 316 -22.33 0.56 -29.18
C VAL A 316 -22.34 2.00 -28.68
N ASP A 317 -23.50 2.66 -28.74
CA ASP A 317 -23.66 4.04 -28.26
C ASP A 317 -23.37 4.15 -26.76
N ARG A 318 -22.75 5.26 -26.33
CA ARG A 318 -22.34 5.49 -24.93
C ARG A 318 -23.51 5.50 -23.95
N GLY A 319 -24.74 5.68 -24.42
CA GLY A 319 -25.97 5.61 -23.62
C GLY A 319 -26.43 4.19 -23.26
N VAL A 320 -25.88 3.16 -23.91
CA VAL A 320 -26.31 1.75 -23.71
C VAL A 320 -25.51 1.12 -22.58
N LYS A 321 -26.13 1.00 -21.40
CA LYS A 321 -25.59 0.20 -20.30
C LYS A 321 -25.75 -1.29 -20.59
N ARG A 322 -24.65 -1.99 -20.87
CA ARG A 322 -24.60 -3.45 -20.75
C ARG A 322 -24.12 -3.80 -19.34
N ILE A 323 -24.83 -4.70 -18.67
CA ILE A 323 -24.33 -5.33 -17.45
C ILE A 323 -23.20 -6.27 -17.89
N LEU A 324 -21.95 -5.88 -17.65
CA LEU A 324 -20.84 -6.83 -17.71
C LEU A 324 -21.15 -7.91 -16.67
N LYS A 325 -21.37 -9.15 -17.11
CA LYS A 325 -21.43 -10.27 -16.18
C LYS A 325 -20.01 -10.48 -15.66
N THR A 326 -19.74 -9.86 -14.52
CA THR A 326 -18.62 -10.20 -13.62
C THR A 326 -18.86 -11.55 -12.99
#